data_AF-A0A559VBN5-F1
#
_entry.id   AF-A0A559VBN5-F1
#
_cell.length_a   1.000
_cell.length_b   1.000
_cell.length_c   1.000
_cell.angle_alpha   90.00
_cell.angle_beta   90.00
_cell.angle_gamma   90.00
#
_symmetry.space_group_name_H-M   'P 1'
#
loop_
_entity.id
_entity.type
_entity.pdbx_description
1 polymer ?
#
loop_
_entity_poly.entity_id
_entity_poly.type
_entity_poly.pdbx_seq_one_letter_code
_entity_poly.pdbx_strand_id
1 'polypeptide(L)'
;MSSTSPPVLRVRVTARDTETLRALLRDAHPDVGGSPRLTDDGRCSIDAYVTAEQAEALEREGVSVTTVENATAKGLARQAEVGEGDRFAPADAVPHGLAVKA
;
A
#
# COMPACT_ATOMS: atom_id res chain seq x y z
N MET A 1 -12.97 -5.42 -23.15
CA MET A 1 -11.54 -5.45 -22.79
C MET A 1 -11.46 -5.18 -21.31
N SER A 2 -11.17 -6.17 -20.48
CA SER A 2 -11.06 -5.94 -19.02
C SER A 2 -9.71 -5.29 -18.74
N SER A 3 -9.71 -3.99 -18.44
CA SER A 3 -8.53 -3.29 -17.94
C SER A 3 -8.37 -3.61 -16.46
N THR A 4 -7.70 -4.71 -16.13
CA THR A 4 -7.31 -4.98 -14.74
C THR A 4 -6.28 -3.93 -14.35
N SER A 5 -6.62 -3.05 -13.40
CA SER A 5 -5.66 -2.08 -12.86
C SER A 5 -4.44 -2.82 -12.29
N PRO A 6 -3.22 -2.30 -12.50
CA PRO A 6 -2.02 -2.92 -11.96
C PRO A 6 -2.07 -3.00 -10.43
N PRO A 7 -1.49 -4.04 -9.81
CA PRO A 7 -1.47 -4.17 -8.37
C PRO A 7 -0.68 -3.03 -7.73
N VAL A 8 -1.19 -2.54 -6.60
CA VAL A 8 -0.55 -1.54 -5.76
C VAL A 8 0.34 -2.26 -4.74
N LEU A 9 1.60 -1.84 -4.68
CA LEU A 9 2.59 -2.29 -3.73
C LEU A 9 2.74 -1.25 -2.63
N ARG A 10 2.87 -1.70 -1.37
CA ARG A 10 3.45 -0.85 -0.32
C ARG A 10 4.96 -1.02 -0.38
N VAL A 11 5.67 0.05 -0.67
CA VAL A 11 7.13 0.08 -0.69
C VAL A 11 7.67 1.01 0.40
N ARG A 12 8.84 0.67 0.93
CA ARG A 12 9.63 1.52 1.83
C ARG A 12 10.62 2.29 0.98
N VAL A 13 10.45 3.59 0.88
CA VAL A 13 11.40 4.50 0.23
C VAL A 13 12.36 4.99 1.29
N THR A 14 13.67 4.85 1.08
CA THR A 14 14.70 5.33 2.00
C THR A 14 15.66 6.24 1.25
N ALA A 15 15.72 7.50 1.66
CA ALA A 15 16.68 8.47 1.15
C ALA A 15 17.88 8.61 2.09
N ARG A 16 19.02 9.00 1.53
CA ARG A 16 20.25 9.25 2.29
C ARG A 16 20.12 10.34 3.36
N ASP A 17 19.21 11.30 3.13
CA ASP A 17 18.94 12.43 4.03
C ASP A 17 17.51 12.99 3.80
N THR A 18 17.07 13.89 4.68
CA THR A 18 15.73 14.49 4.62
C THR A 18 15.54 15.40 3.41
N GLU A 19 16.58 16.07 2.94
CA GLU A 19 16.51 16.96 1.78
C GLU A 19 16.24 16.17 0.50
N THR A 20 16.96 15.06 0.33
CA THR A 20 16.81 14.11 -0.76
C THR A 20 15.41 13.51 -0.78
N LEU A 21 14.88 13.10 0.40
CA LEU A 21 13.50 12.61 0.48
C LEU A 21 12.49 13.71 0.09
N ARG A 22 12.70 14.94 0.57
CA ARG A 22 11.81 16.07 0.25
C ARG A 22 11.85 16.44 -1.23
N ALA A 23 13.00 16.34 -1.88
CA ALA A 23 13.14 16.56 -3.31
C ALA A 23 12.36 15.48 -4.09
N LEU A 24 12.56 14.21 -3.73
CA LEU A 24 11.84 13.08 -4.34
C LEU A 24 10.32 13.24 -4.24
N LEU A 25 9.79 13.55 -3.05
CA LEU A 25 8.34 13.68 -2.84
C LEU A 25 7.73 14.87 -3.59
N ARG A 26 8.51 15.92 -3.84
CA ARG A 26 8.07 17.08 -4.64
C ARG A 26 8.15 16.85 -6.14
N ASP A 27 8.98 15.91 -6.58
CA ASP A 27 9.18 15.60 -8.00
C ASP A 27 8.21 14.50 -8.46
N ALA A 28 8.21 13.37 -7.74
CA ALA A 28 7.46 12.17 -8.14
C ALA A 28 6.02 12.13 -7.60
N HIS A 29 5.71 12.90 -6.55
CA HIS A 29 4.40 12.95 -5.90
C HIS A 29 3.73 11.57 -5.64
N PRO A 30 4.43 10.58 -5.07
CA PRO A 30 3.82 9.28 -4.79
C PRO A 30 2.74 9.40 -3.71
N ASP A 31 1.77 8.49 -3.72
CA ASP A 31 0.84 8.32 -2.60
C ASP A 31 1.60 7.73 -1.41
N VAL A 32 1.55 8.40 -0.25
CA VAL A 32 2.38 8.09 0.91
C VAL A 32 1.55 7.84 2.16
N GLY A 33 2.01 6.88 2.97
CA GLY A 33 1.39 6.53 4.25
C GLY A 33 2.22 6.94 5.45
N GLY A 34 1.56 7.58 6.43
CA GLY A 34 2.16 7.92 7.71
C GLY A 34 3.20 9.06 7.65
N SER A 35 4.05 9.14 8.68
CA SER A 35 5.09 10.16 8.78
C SER A 35 6.47 9.59 8.44
N PRO A 36 7.38 10.39 7.85
CA PRO A 36 8.77 10.00 7.64
C PRO A 36 9.44 9.56 8.95
N ARG A 37 10.30 8.54 8.86
CA ARG A 37 11.12 8.04 9.96
C ARG A 37 12.58 8.39 9.70
N LEU A 38 13.17 9.16 10.60
CA LEU A 38 14.60 9.45 10.61
C LEU A 38 15.34 8.37 11.41
N THR A 39 16.51 7.99 10.92
CA THR A 39 17.43 7.08 11.62
C THR A 39 18.64 7.85 12.14
N ASP A 40 19.36 7.31 13.11
CA ASP A 40 20.48 7.99 13.78
C ASP A 40 21.64 8.32 12.84
N ASP A 41 21.76 7.59 11.72
CA ASP A 41 22.77 7.83 10.68
C ASP A 41 22.36 8.91 9.66
N GLY A 42 21.21 9.56 9.86
CA GLY A 42 20.71 10.65 9.02
C GLY A 42 19.81 10.19 7.87
N ARG A 43 19.67 8.89 7.60
CA ARG A 43 18.77 8.39 6.56
C ARG A 43 17.31 8.59 6.96
N CYS A 44 16.47 8.84 5.97
CA CYS A 44 15.05 9.12 6.16
C CYS A 44 14.19 8.21 5.28
N SER A 45 13.14 7.62 5.85
CA SER A 45 12.29 6.66 5.14
C SER A 45 10.80 6.93 5.27
N ILE A 46 10.01 6.56 4.27
CA ILE A 46 8.54 6.67 4.26
C ILE A 46 7.93 5.50 3.49
N ASP A 47 6.70 5.12 3.82
CA ASP A 47 5.94 4.17 3.01
C ASP A 47 5.23 4.89 1.86
N ALA A 48 5.32 4.30 0.66
CA ALA A 48 4.61 4.73 -0.54
C ALA A 48 3.75 3.59 -1.11
N TYR A 49 2.64 3.95 -1.75
CA TYR A 49 1.69 3.04 -2.38
C TYR A 49 1.70 3.28 -3.88
N VAL A 50 2.35 2.39 -4.61
CA VAL A 50 2.70 2.61 -6.02
C VAL A 50 2.58 1.33 -6.82
N THR A 51 2.47 1.44 -8.15
CA THR A 51 2.64 0.30 -9.05
C THR A 51 4.11 -0.13 -9.10
N ALA A 52 4.39 -1.31 -9.69
CA ALA A 52 5.77 -1.77 -9.88
C ALA A 52 6.61 -0.79 -10.73
N GLU A 53 6.04 -0.29 -11.83
CA GLU A 53 6.68 0.70 -12.71
C GLU A 53 6.99 2.01 -11.96
N GLN A 54 6.05 2.49 -11.14
CA GLN A 54 6.27 3.68 -10.32
C GLN A 54 7.32 3.43 -9.23
N ALA A 55 7.40 2.22 -8.66
CA ALA A 55 8.43 1.87 -7.68
C ALA A 55 9.84 1.92 -8.31
N GLU A 56 10.00 1.40 -9.53
CA GLU A 56 11.25 1.49 -10.29
C GLU A 56 11.63 2.95 -10.57
N ALA A 57 10.67 3.79 -10.93
CA ALA A 57 10.91 5.22 -11.18
C ALA A 57 11.31 6.04 -9.93
N LEU A 58 11.05 5.52 -8.73
CA LEU A 58 11.49 6.14 -7.47
C LEU A 58 12.95 5.82 -7.15
N GLU A 59 13.51 4.73 -7.68
CA GLU A 59 14.92 4.39 -7.49
C GLU A 59 15.81 5.36 -8.26
N ARG A 60 16.71 6.03 -7.54
CA ARG A 60 17.66 7.01 -8.10
C ARG A 60 18.80 7.25 -7.13
N GLU A 61 19.80 8.04 -7.54
CA GLU A 61 20.94 8.34 -6.69
C GLU A 61 20.50 8.89 -5.32
N GLY A 62 20.99 8.25 -4.24
CA GLY A 62 20.65 8.63 -2.87
C GLY A 62 19.28 8.17 -2.38
N VAL A 63 18.53 7.37 -3.16
CA VAL A 63 17.22 6.81 -2.81
C VAL A 63 17.20 5.31 -3.13
N SER A 64 16.84 4.49 -2.15
CA SER A 64 16.52 3.07 -2.34
C SER A 64 15.05 2.79 -2.09
N VAL A 65 14.51 1.79 -2.79
CA VAL A 65 13.13 1.34 -2.64
C VAL A 65 13.15 -0.14 -2.23
N THR A 66 12.28 -0.52 -1.31
CA THR A 66 12.14 -1.91 -0.89
C THR A 66 10.67 -2.27 -0.80
N THR A 67 10.23 -3.25 -1.57
CA THR A 67 8.84 -3.74 -1.51
C THR A 67 8.58 -4.36 -0.14
N VAL A 68 7.56 -3.85 0.56
CA VAL A 68 7.14 -4.35 1.88
C VAL A 68 6.02 -5.37 1.74
N GLU A 69 5.00 -5.08 0.91
CA GLU A 69 3.90 -6.01 0.64
C GLU A 69 3.13 -5.66 -0.64
N ASN A 70 2.42 -6.64 -1.22
CA ASN A 70 1.38 -6.40 -2.22
C ASN A 70 0.10 -5.96 -1.51
N ALA A 71 -0.17 -4.65 -1.52
CA ALA A 71 -1.30 -4.07 -0.82
C ALA A 71 -2.64 -4.48 -1.45
N THR A 72 -2.70 -4.61 -2.78
CA THR A 72 -3.89 -5.11 -3.48
C THR A 72 -4.24 -6.53 -3.05
N ALA A 73 -3.29 -7.46 -3.07
CA ALA A 73 -3.53 -8.84 -2.67
C ALA A 73 -3.96 -8.96 -1.21
N LYS A 74 -3.33 -8.18 -0.32
CA LYS A 74 -3.70 -8.12 1.10
C LYS A 74 -5.09 -7.54 1.32
N GLY A 75 -5.48 -6.52 0.54
CA GLY A 75 -6.81 -5.95 0.56
C GLY A 75 -7.88 -6.96 0.16
N LEU A 76 -7.66 -7.68 -0.95
CA LEU A 76 -8.55 -8.73 -1.43
C LEU A 76 -8.69 -9.87 -0.44
N ALA A 77 -7.58 -10.31 0.17
CA ALA A 77 -7.61 -11.35 1.20
C ALA A 77 -8.47 -10.93 2.40
N ARG A 78 -8.34 -9.68 2.86
CA ARG A 78 -9.17 -9.15 3.97
C ARG A 78 -10.63 -8.93 3.59
N GLN A 79 -10.91 -8.56 2.35
CA GLN A 79 -12.27 -8.49 1.85
C GLN A 79 -12.93 -9.87 1.80
N ALA A 80 -12.17 -10.94 1.52
CA ALA A 80 -12.70 -12.29 1.60
C ALA A 80 -12.97 -12.77 3.05
N GLU A 81 -12.44 -12.08 4.06
CA GLU A 81 -12.72 -12.38 5.48
C GLU A 81 -14.04 -11.75 5.96
N VAL A 82 -14.56 -10.72 5.28
CA VAL A 82 -15.85 -10.14 5.63
C VAL A 82 -16.98 -10.96 5.01
N GLY A 83 -17.96 -11.36 5.83
CA GLY A 83 -19.15 -12.03 5.32
C GLY A 83 -19.96 -11.12 4.41
N GLU A 84 -20.63 -11.69 3.40
CA GLU A 84 -21.46 -10.96 2.42
C GLU A 84 -22.76 -10.36 3.00
N GLY A 85 -22.91 -10.34 4.33
CA GLY A 85 -24.14 -9.94 5.00
C GLY A 85 -24.47 -8.47 4.81
N ASP A 86 -25.68 -8.19 4.33
CA ASP A 86 -26.24 -6.85 4.29
C ASP A 86 -26.91 -6.51 5.63
N ARG A 87 -26.37 -5.52 6.34
CA ARG A 87 -26.90 -5.03 7.63
C ARG A 87 -28.29 -4.37 7.52
N PHE A 88 -28.75 -4.09 6.30
CA PHE A 88 -30.06 -3.51 6.01
C PHE A 88 -31.02 -4.51 5.37
N ALA A 89 -30.63 -5.79 5.28
CA ALA A 89 -31.54 -6.83 4.84
C ALA A 89 -32.78 -6.88 5.77
N PRO A 90 -33.96 -7.26 5.24
CA PRO A 90 -35.16 -7.49 6.03
C PRO A 90 -34.87 -8.39 7.24
N ALA A 91 -35.55 -8.17 8.37
CA ALA A 91 -35.27 -8.87 9.63
C ALA A 91 -35.43 -10.41 9.55
N ASP A 92 -36.14 -10.90 8.53
CA ASP A 92 -36.38 -12.30 8.18
C ASP A 92 -35.35 -12.89 7.19
N ALA A 93 -34.40 -12.09 6.70
CA ALA A 93 -33.27 -12.58 5.92
C ALA A 93 -32.31 -13.36 6.81
N VAL A 94 -32.35 -14.69 6.71
CA VAL A 94 -31.44 -15.58 7.47
C VAL A 94 -30.00 -15.34 6.99
N PRO A 95 -29.07 -14.93 7.86
CA PRO A 95 -27.67 -14.77 7.49
C PRO A 95 -27.06 -16.15 7.19
N HIS A 96 -26.71 -16.40 5.94
CA HIS A 96 -25.91 -17.57 5.56
C HIS A 96 -24.43 -17.24 5.72
N GLY A 97 -23.91 -17.44 6.94
CA GLY A 97 -22.52 -17.08 7.24
C GLY A 97 -22.14 -17.23 8.71
N LEU A 98 -22.58 -18.30 9.38
CA LEU A 98 -22.01 -18.68 10.67
C LEU A 98 -20.67 -19.38 10.44
N ALA A 99 -19.64 -18.60 10.12
CA ALA A 99 -18.20 -18.91 10.23
C ALA A 99 -17.81 -20.42 10.31
N VAL A 100 -18.16 -21.23 9.31
CA VAL A 100 -17.55 -22.55 9.10
C VAL A 100 -16.94 -22.55 7.71
N LYS A 101 -15.62 -22.48 7.67
CA LYS A 101 -14.82 -22.66 6.47
C LYS A 101 -14.54 -24.16 6.33
N ALA A 102 -15.00 -24.78 5.23
CA ALA A 102 -14.65 -26.14 4.86
C ALA A 102 -13.20 -26.25 4.39
#